data_AF-A0A1S3DPG0-F1
#
_entry.id   AF-A0A1S3DPG0-F1
#
_cell.length_a   1.000
_cell.length_b   1.000
_cell.length_c   1.000
_cell.angle_alpha   90.00
_cell.angle_beta   90.00
_cell.angle_gamma   90.00
#
_symmetry.space_group_name_H-M   'P 1'
#
loop_
_entity.id
_entity.type
_entity.pdbx_description
1 polymer ?
#
loop_
_entity_poly.entity_id
_entity_poly.type
_entity_poly.pdbx_seq_one_letter_code
_entity_poly.pdbx_strand_id
1 'polypeptide(L)'
;MIPKSGGDYAYINEAFGPLPAFLYMWVALFVIMPTGNAVTALTFAQYILQPIWPHCDPPYSAVRLLAAVITCLLTAINCYNVKWVIRFYITCTYSSMFFISEFGGLYIENCVSYHMVISERFKS
;
A
#
# COMPACT_ATOMS: atom_id res chain seq x y z
N MET A 1 -7.00 27.00 1.03
CA MET A 1 -7.61 25.67 0.83
C MET A 1 -9.09 25.91 0.54
N ILE A 2 -9.60 25.46 -0.60
CA ILE A 2 -11.04 25.64 -0.92
C ILE A 2 -11.80 24.64 -0.03
N PRO A 3 -12.69 25.08 0.89
CA PRO A 3 -13.36 24.21 1.84
C PRO A 3 -14.57 23.55 1.16
N LYS A 4 -14.31 22.66 0.18
CA LYS A 4 -15.34 21.89 -0.52
C LYS A 4 -15.11 20.41 -0.24
N SER A 5 -16.17 19.71 0.17
CA SER A 5 -16.15 18.29 0.59
C SER A 5 -15.93 17.26 -0.54
N GLY A 6 -15.11 17.56 -1.55
CA GLY A 6 -14.88 16.68 -2.71
C GLY A 6 -13.45 16.18 -2.89
N GLY A 7 -12.53 16.54 -1.98
CA GLY A 7 -11.11 16.18 -2.13
C GLY A 7 -10.54 16.63 -3.48
N ASP A 8 -9.73 15.78 -4.12
CA ASP A 8 -9.07 16.06 -5.40
C ASP A 8 -10.06 16.38 -6.54
N TYR A 9 -11.25 15.79 -6.51
CA TYR A 9 -12.30 16.09 -7.49
C TYR A 9 -12.76 17.54 -7.41
N ALA A 10 -12.90 18.11 -6.21
CA ALA A 10 -13.32 19.51 -6.06
C ALA A 10 -12.27 20.49 -6.61
N TYR A 11 -10.98 20.14 -6.51
CA TYR A 11 -9.89 20.91 -7.10
C TYR A 11 -9.90 20.86 -8.63
N ILE A 12 -10.07 19.67 -9.20
CA ILE A 12 -10.10 19.48 -10.66
C ILE A 12 -11.32 20.16 -11.28
N ASN A 13 -12.47 20.10 -10.61
CA ASN A 13 -13.69 20.75 -11.07
C ASN A 13 -13.57 22.27 -11.11
N GLU A 14 -12.93 22.88 -10.11
CA GLU A 14 -12.73 24.34 -10.09
C GLU A 14 -11.71 24.80 -11.15
N ALA A 15 -10.66 24.01 -11.40
CA ALA A 15 -9.58 24.37 -12.33
C ALA A 15 -9.91 24.11 -13.81
N PHE A 16 -10.58 23.00 -14.12
CA PHE A 16 -10.79 22.53 -15.49
C PHE A 16 -12.26 22.38 -15.89
N GLY A 17 -13.20 22.61 -14.96
CA GLY A 17 -14.64 22.50 -15.19
C GLY A 17 -15.20 21.07 -15.02
N PRO A 18 -16.50 20.88 -15.31
CA PRO A 18 -17.25 19.70 -14.89
C PRO A 18 -16.94 18.42 -15.66
N LEU A 19 -16.61 18.53 -16.96
CA LEU A 19 -16.37 17.38 -17.83
C LEU A 19 -15.06 16.61 -17.49
N PRO A 20 -13.90 17.27 -17.32
CA PRO A 20 -12.68 16.59 -16.88
C PRO A 20 -12.78 16.10 -15.42
N ALA A 21 -13.52 16.81 -14.56
CA ALA A 21 -13.76 16.35 -13.20
C ALA A 21 -14.56 15.03 -13.18
N PHE A 22 -15.60 14.90 -14.01
CA PHE A 22 -16.38 13.67 -14.13
C PHE A 22 -15.52 12.48 -14.59
N LEU A 23 -14.68 12.68 -15.62
CA LEU A 23 -13.77 11.65 -16.13
C LEU A 23 -12.78 11.19 -15.05
N TYR A 24 -12.26 12.11 -14.24
CA TYR A 24 -11.40 11.76 -13.11
C TYR A 24 -12.13 10.90 -12.08
N MET A 25 -13.32 11.32 -11.62
CA MET A 25 -14.14 10.53 -10.68
C MET A 25 -14.48 9.15 -11.25
N TRP A 26 -14.80 9.07 -12.54
CA TRP A 26 -15.11 7.81 -13.22
C TRP A 26 -13.92 6.84 -13.18
N VAL A 27 -12.74 7.29 -13.62
CA VAL A 27 -11.53 6.46 -13.63
C VAL A 27 -11.11 6.12 -12.20
N ALA A 28 -11.23 7.05 -11.26
CA ALA A 28 -10.93 6.82 -9.86
C ALA A 28 -11.78 5.69 -9.28
N LEU A 29 -13.11 5.74 -9.49
CA LEU A 29 -14.05 4.78 -8.93
C LEU A 29 -13.96 3.41 -9.61
N PHE A 30 -13.91 3.35 -10.94
CA PHE A 30 -13.98 2.09 -11.69
C PHE A 30 -12.63 1.42 -11.91
N VAL A 31 -11.53 2.17 -11.88
CA VAL A 31 -10.20 1.65 -12.19
C VAL A 31 -9.30 1.74 -10.98
N ILE A 32 -9.02 2.95 -10.48
CA ILE A 32 -7.96 3.16 -9.49
C ILE A 32 -8.25 2.44 -8.17
N MET A 33 -9.44 2.65 -7.60
CA MET A 33 -9.83 2.05 -6.32
C MET A 33 -9.87 0.50 -6.37
N PRO A 34 -10.56 -0.16 -7.33
CA PRO A 34 -10.58 -1.62 -7.38
C PRO A 34 -9.22 -2.22 -7.76
N THR A 35 -8.44 -1.58 -8.64
CA THR A 35 -7.09 -2.06 -8.98
C THR A 35 -6.16 -1.98 -7.77
N GLY A 36 -6.20 -0.90 -6.98
CA GLY A 36 -5.41 -0.79 -5.74
C GLY A 36 -5.70 -1.92 -4.75
N ASN A 37 -6.99 -2.24 -4.56
CA ASN A 37 -7.41 -3.34 -3.70
C ASN A 37 -6.94 -4.71 -4.23
N ALA A 38 -7.03 -4.92 -5.56
CA ALA A 38 -6.59 -6.17 -6.19
C ALA A 38 -5.07 -6.38 -6.11
N VAL A 39 -4.27 -5.34 -6.37
CA VAL A 39 -2.81 -5.39 -6.25
C VAL A 39 -2.42 -5.73 -4.81
N THR A 40 -3.02 -5.06 -3.83
CA THR A 40 -2.76 -5.32 -2.41
C THR A 40 -3.06 -6.78 -2.05
N ALA A 41 -4.20 -7.33 -2.49
CA ALA A 41 -4.57 -8.73 -2.24
C ALA A 41 -3.61 -9.73 -2.92
N LEU A 42 -3.15 -9.44 -4.14
CA LEU A 42 -2.15 -10.25 -4.84
C LEU A 42 -0.82 -10.28 -4.08
N THR A 43 -0.35 -9.13 -3.62
CA THR A 43 0.87 -9.03 -2.82
C THR A 43 0.74 -9.83 -1.53
N PHE A 44 -0.39 -9.73 -0.82
CA PHE A 44 -0.66 -10.55 0.36
C PHE A 44 -0.64 -12.05 0.04
N ALA A 45 -1.29 -12.47 -1.05
CA ALA A 45 -1.29 -13.87 -1.47
C ALA A 45 0.12 -14.38 -1.76
N GLN A 46 0.96 -13.58 -2.41
CA GLN A 46 2.37 -13.92 -2.67
C GLN A 46 3.17 -14.10 -1.39
N TYR A 47 3.05 -13.16 -0.44
CA TYR A 47 3.76 -13.25 0.84
C TYR A 47 3.31 -14.47 1.69
N ILE A 48 2.03 -14.85 1.62
CA ILE A 48 1.52 -16.05 2.32
C ILE A 48 2.04 -17.35 1.67
N LEU A 49 2.18 -17.37 0.34
CA LEU A 49 2.60 -18.56 -0.41
C LEU A 49 4.12 -18.75 -0.42
N GLN A 50 4.90 -17.69 -0.23
CA GLN A 50 6.37 -17.71 -0.21
C GLN A 50 6.98 -18.75 0.77
N PRO A 51 6.50 -18.93 2.02
CA PRO A 51 7.02 -19.98 2.90
C PRO A 51 6.64 -21.41 2.49
N ILE A 52 5.58 -21.59 1.71
CA ILE A 52 5.12 -22.92 1.24
C ILE A 52 5.95 -23.38 0.03
N TRP A 53 6.43 -22.44 -0.78
CA TRP A 53 7.33 -22.69 -1.91
C TRP A 53 8.66 -21.93 -1.74
N PRO A 54 9.55 -22.38 -0.83
CA PRO A 54 10.79 -21.67 -0.52
C PRO A 54 11.85 -21.71 -1.65
N HIS A 55 11.74 -22.66 -2.57
CA HIS A 55 12.75 -22.89 -3.62
C HIS A 55 12.21 -22.72 -5.05
N CYS A 56 10.94 -22.38 -5.21
CA CYS A 56 10.34 -22.17 -6.53
C CYS A 56 9.23 -21.14 -6.47
N ASP A 57 8.92 -20.54 -7.62
CA ASP A 57 7.84 -19.57 -7.70
C ASP A 57 6.47 -20.23 -7.54
N PRO A 58 5.58 -19.69 -6.69
CA PRO A 58 4.24 -20.22 -6.54
C PRO A 58 3.48 -20.13 -7.86
N PRO A 59 2.68 -21.15 -8.23
CA PRO A 59 2.00 -21.19 -9.50
C PRO A 59 1.00 -20.04 -9.63
N TYR A 60 0.98 -19.39 -10.81
CA TYR A 60 0.17 -18.20 -11.09
C TYR A 60 -1.33 -18.38 -10.80
N SER A 61 -1.85 -19.59 -11.05
CA SER A 61 -3.24 -19.95 -10.75
C SER A 61 -3.55 -19.93 -9.25
N ALA A 62 -2.64 -20.43 -8.41
CA ALA A 62 -2.83 -20.46 -6.96
C ALA A 62 -2.81 -19.05 -6.35
N VAL A 63 -1.87 -18.20 -6.79
CA VAL A 63 -1.78 -16.80 -6.34
C VAL A 63 -3.07 -16.04 -6.68
N ARG A 64 -3.57 -16.18 -7.91
CA ARG A 64 -4.83 -15.52 -8.33
C ARG A 64 -6.05 -16.02 -7.58
N LEU A 65 -6.16 -17.33 -7.37
CA LEU A 65 -7.32 -17.90 -6.68
C LEU A 65 -7.34 -17.47 -5.21
N LEU A 66 -6.17 -17.47 -4.56
CA LEU A 66 -6.03 -16.97 -3.20
C LEU A 66 -6.33 -15.47 -3.11
N ALA A 67 -5.78 -14.67 -4.03
CA ALA A 67 -6.06 -13.24 -4.08
C ALA A 67 -7.54 -12.94 -4.30
N ALA A 68 -8.22 -13.65 -5.20
CA ALA A 68 -9.65 -13.51 -5.44
C ALA A 68 -10.48 -13.82 -4.18
N VAL A 69 -10.14 -14.90 -3.47
CA VAL A 69 -10.80 -15.25 -2.20
C VAL A 69 -10.58 -14.15 -1.15
N ILE A 70 -9.35 -13.65 -1.01
CA ILE A 70 -9.03 -12.55 -0.09
C ILE A 70 -9.83 -11.29 -0.44
N THR A 71 -9.88 -10.91 -1.71
CA THR A 71 -10.65 -9.74 -2.17
C THR A 71 -12.14 -9.91 -1.87
N CYS A 72 -12.74 -11.07 -2.19
CA CYS A 72 -14.15 -11.34 -1.90
C CYS A 72 -14.45 -11.29 -0.40
N LEU A 73 -13.59 -11.86 0.44
CA LEU A 73 -13.74 -11.81 1.90
C LEU A 73 -13.64 -10.38 2.42
N LEU A 74 -12.64 -9.61 1.96
CA LEU A 74 -12.51 -8.20 2.32
C LEU A 74 -13.75 -7.40 1.92
N THR A 75 -14.27 -7.60 0.71
CA THR A 75 -15.49 -6.93 0.25
C THR A 75 -16.69 -7.30 1.13
N ALA A 76 -16.87 -8.58 1.45
CA ALA A 76 -17.96 -9.03 2.32
C ALA A 76 -17.88 -8.41 3.73
N ILE A 77 -16.69 -8.37 4.33
CA ILE A 77 -16.47 -7.74 5.64
C ILE A 77 -16.71 -6.23 5.57
N ASN A 78 -16.27 -5.57 4.49
CA ASN A 78 -16.54 -4.15 4.25
C ASN A 78 -18.04 -3.86 4.16
N CYS A 79 -18.81 -4.73 3.48
CA CYS A 79 -20.26 -4.60 3.39
C CYS A 79 -20.97 -4.85 4.73
N TYR A 80 -20.44 -5.75 5.56
CA TYR A 80 -21.05 -6.05 6.86
C TYR A 80 -20.73 -4.98 7.91
N ASN A 81 -19.45 -4.62 8.06
CA ASN A 81 -19.02 -3.64 9.04
C ASN A 81 -17.61 -3.09 8.73
N VAL A 82 -17.61 -1.95 8.04
CA VAL A 82 -16.39 -1.21 7.64
C VAL A 82 -15.48 -0.86 8.83
N LYS A 83 -16.01 -0.78 10.06
CA LYS A 83 -15.21 -0.43 11.24
C LYS A 83 -14.12 -1.45 11.53
N TRP A 84 -14.37 -2.74 11.34
CA TRP A 84 -13.36 -3.79 11.59
C TRP A 84 -12.19 -3.70 10.63
N VAL A 85 -12.50 -3.44 9.36
CA VAL A 85 -11.51 -3.27 8.31
C VAL A 85 -10.65 -2.04 8.58
N ILE A 86 -11.27 -0.92 8.94
CA ILE A 86 -10.56 0.31 9.30
C ILE A 86 -9.62 0.05 10.49
N ARG A 87 -10.06 -0.66 11.53
CA ARG A 87 -9.20 -1.01 12.67
C ARG A 87 -8.00 -1.85 12.23
N PHE A 88 -8.20 -2.86 11.39
CA PHE A 88 -7.13 -3.69 10.85
C PHE A 88 -6.09 -2.87 10.09
N TYR A 89 -6.52 -2.02 9.15
CA TYR A 89 -5.60 -1.17 8.37
C TYR A 89 -4.80 -0.20 9.23
N ILE A 90 -5.44 0.40 10.24
CA ILE A 90 -4.79 1.32 11.17
C ILE A 90 -3.71 0.59 11.99
N THR A 91 -4.02 -0.59 12.51
CA THR A 91 -3.04 -1.40 13.26
C THR A 91 -1.83 -1.76 12.39
N CYS A 92 -2.05 -2.18 11.14
CA CYS A 92 -0.94 -2.45 10.20
C CYS A 92 -0.08 -1.21 9.96
N THR A 93 -0.69 -0.05 9.77
CA THR A 93 0.06 1.21 9.52
C THR A 93 0.89 1.61 10.74
N TYR A 94 0.35 1.51 11.95
CA TYR A 94 1.12 1.79 13.16
C TYR A 94 2.27 0.80 13.34
N SER A 95 2.05 -0.48 13.04
CA SER A 95 3.11 -1.48 13.12
C SER A 95 4.26 -1.15 12.16
N SER A 96 3.98 -0.85 10.89
CA SER A 96 5.02 -0.55 9.91
C SER A 96 5.80 0.72 10.25
N MET A 97 5.13 1.76 10.77
CA MET A 97 5.78 2.97 11.27
C MET A 97 6.75 2.68 12.42
N PHE A 98 6.33 1.86 13.38
CA PHE A 98 7.17 1.47 14.52
C PHE A 98 8.39 0.63 14.09
N PHE A 99 8.20 -0.31 13.16
CA PHE A 99 9.31 -1.08 12.59
C PHE A 99 10.34 -0.18 11.90
N ILE A 100 9.89 0.85 11.16
CA ILE A 100 10.80 1.78 10.48
C ILE A 100 11.57 2.65 11.47
N SER A 101 10.97 3.10 12.58
CA SER A 101 11.69 3.95 13.55
C SER A 101 12.84 3.22 14.24
N GLU A 102 12.62 1.96 14.64
CA GLU A 102 13.63 1.15 15.34
C GLU A 102 14.72 0.67 14.37
N PHE A 103 14.33 -0.01 13.29
CA PHE A 103 15.30 -0.62 12.36
C PHE A 103 15.87 0.39 11.37
N GLY A 104 15.09 1.36 10.91
CA GLY A 104 15.55 2.39 9.98
C GLY A 104 16.52 3.38 10.64
N GLY A 105 16.26 3.76 11.90
CA GLY A 105 17.19 4.57 12.69
C GLY A 105 18.54 3.87 12.87
N LEU A 106 18.51 2.59 13.27
CA LEU A 106 19.71 1.77 13.42
C LEU A 106 20.47 1.59 12.10
N TYR A 107 19.75 1.48 10.96
CA TYR A 107 20.38 1.36 9.65
C TYR A 107 21.09 2.65 9.21
N ILE A 108 20.48 3.81 9.49
CA ILE A 108 21.09 5.12 9.19
C ILE A 108 22.32 5.35 10.09
N GLU A 109 22.23 5.07 11.39
CA GLU A 109 23.39 5.19 12.29
C GLU A 109 24.53 4.27 11.86
N ASN A 110 24.24 3.02 11.52
CA ASN A 110 25.25 2.11 10.99
C ASN A 110 25.84 2.64 9.67
N CYS A 111 25.02 3.10 8.73
CA CYS A 111 25.49 3.62 7.45
C CYS A 111 26.37 4.86 7.61
N VAL A 112 26.02 5.78 8.50
CA VAL A 112 26.82 6.98 8.83
C VAL A 112 28.14 6.59 9.51
N SER A 113 28.12 5.60 10.42
CA SER A 113 29.33 5.06 11.03
C SER A 113 30.25 4.41 10.00
N TYR A 114 29.71 3.57 9.11
CA TYR A 114 30.46 2.95 8.01
C TYR A 114 31.05 4.00 7.06
N HIS A 115 30.30 5.06 6.72
CA HIS A 115 30.77 6.12 5.84
C HIS A 115 31.88 6.97 6.48
N MET A 116 31.81 7.26 7.80
CA MET A 116 32.90 7.91 8.53
C MET A 116 34.17 7.05 8.57
N VAL A 117 34.05 5.74 8.84
CA VAL A 117 35.19 4.81 8.88
C VAL A 117 35.89 4.71 7.51
N ILE A 118 35.14 4.73 6.41
CA ILE A 118 35.71 4.72 5.05
C ILE A 118 36.40 6.06 4.75
N SER A 119 35.81 7.18 5.15
CA SER A 119 36.39 8.53 4.98
C SER A 119 37.71 8.70 5.73
N GLU A 120 37.84 8.14 6.94
CA GLU A 120 39.11 8.18 7.70
C GLU A 120 40.19 7.31 7.04
N ARG A 121 39.81 6.15 6.49
CA ARG A 121 40.75 5.21 5.84
C ARG A 121 41.29 5.71 4.49
N PHE A 122 40.60 6.65 3.83
CA PHE A 122 41.05 7.29 2.59
C PHE A 122 41.96 8.51 2.81
N LYS A 123 42.07 8.99 4.07
CA LYS A 123 42.84 10.19 4.43
C LYS A 123 44.22 9.86 5.03
N SER A 124 44.58 8.57 5.14
CA SER A 124 45.91 8.06 5.50
C SER A 124 46.68 7.63 4.24
#